data_AF-A0A510JA97-F1
#
_entry.id   AF-A0A510JA97-F1
#
_cell.length_a   1.000
_cell.length_b   1.000
_cell.length_c   1.000
_cell.angle_alpha   90.00
_cell.angle_beta   90.00
_cell.angle_gamma   90.00
#
_symmetry.space_group_name_H-M   'P 1'
#
loop_
_entity.id
_entity.type
_entity.pdbx_description
1 polymer ?
#
loop_
_entity_poly.entity_id
_entity_poly.type
_entity_poly.pdbx_seq_one_letter_code
_entity_poly.pdbx_strand_id
1 'polypeptide(L)' 'MEDIVKKINEFSKIAKERELTEEEAKEREKYRRMYIDKFKESVRGHLDSIKVIRVDDDGNPIDEEGNIIPDQA' A
#
# COMPACT_ATOMS: atom_id res chain seq x y z
N MET A 1 -10.11 2.72 -8.46
CA MET A 1 -8.88 3.38 -7.95
C MET A 1 -8.42 4.47 -8.93
N GLU A 2 -8.47 4.16 -10.24
CA GLU A 2 -8.07 5.06 -11.32
C GLU A 2 -8.74 6.44 -11.27
N ASP A 3 -10.04 6.53 -11.02
CA ASP A 3 -10.74 7.83 -11.03
C ASP A 3 -10.25 8.79 -9.93
N ILE A 4 -9.94 8.25 -8.75
CA ILE A 4 -9.38 9.02 -7.63
C ILE A 4 -8.01 9.58 -8.03
N VAL A 5 -7.17 8.74 -8.65
CA VAL A 5 -5.82 9.14 -9.09
C VAL A 5 -5.91 10.15 -10.24
N LYS A 6 -6.81 9.95 -11.21
CA LYS A 6 -7.07 10.91 -12.30
C LYS A 6 -7.45 12.28 -11.75
N LYS A 7 -8.39 12.34 -10.79
CA LYS A 7 -8.80 13.59 -10.14
C LYS A 7 -7.65 14.28 -9.40
N ILE A 8 -6.86 13.54 -8.63
CA ILE A 8 -5.67 14.09 -7.95
C ILE A 8 -4.68 14.67 -8.97
N ASN A 9 -4.47 13.98 -10.10
CA ASN A 9 -3.57 14.42 -11.16
C ASN A 9 -4.09 15.66 -11.90
N GLU A 10 -5.39 15.76 -12.14
CA GLU A 10 -6.04 16.96 -12.69
C GLU A 10 -5.75 18.19 -11.83
N PHE A 11 -6.02 18.12 -10.52
CA PHE A 11 -5.70 19.22 -9.60
C PHE A 11 -4.20 19.49 -9.49
N SER A 12 -3.36 18.47 -9.65
CA SER A 12 -1.90 18.64 -9.64
C SER A 12 -1.39 19.33 -10.90
N LYS A 13 -2.05 19.16 -12.04
CA LYS A 13 -1.76 19.92 -13.27
C LYS A 13 -2.19 21.37 -13.13
N ILE A 14 -3.42 21.61 -12.65
CA ILE A 14 -3.92 22.97 -12.40
C ILE A 14 -2.99 23.71 -11.44
N ALA A 15 -2.59 23.07 -10.33
CA ALA A 15 -1.68 23.64 -9.33
C ALA A 15 -0.28 24.01 -9.87
N LYS A 16 0.15 23.43 -11.00
CA LYS A 16 1.41 23.80 -11.66
C LYS A 16 1.25 25.02 -12.56
N GLU A 17 0.06 25.22 -13.13
CA GLU A 17 -0.24 26.33 -14.04
C GLU A 17 -0.68 27.58 -13.26
N ARG A 18 -1.44 27.40 -12.18
CA ARG A 18 -1.93 28.47 -11.30
C ARG A 18 -2.17 27.95 -9.88
N GLU A 19 -2.38 28.86 -8.93
CA GLU A 19 -2.89 28.47 -7.61
C GLU A 19 -4.30 27.88 -7.71
N LEU A 20 -4.58 26.91 -6.83
CA LEU A 20 -5.91 26.32 -6.70
C LEU A 20 -6.82 27.27 -5.91
N THR A 21 -8.09 27.33 -6.28
CA THR A 21 -9.10 27.99 -5.45
C THR A 21 -9.32 27.18 -4.17
N GLU A 22 -9.94 27.80 -3.16
CA GLU A 22 -10.27 27.09 -1.91
C GLU A 22 -11.17 25.87 -2.14
N GLU A 23 -12.11 25.95 -3.08
CA GLU A 23 -13.00 24.83 -3.42
C GLU A 23 -12.22 23.67 -4.06
N GLU A 24 -11.36 23.98 -5.04
CA GLU A 24 -10.51 22.97 -5.69
C GLU A 24 -9.53 22.33 -4.70
N ALA A 25 -8.99 23.12 -3.77
CA ALA A 25 -8.12 22.61 -2.72
C ALA A 25 -8.85 21.64 -1.78
N LYS A 26 -10.09 21.96 -1.40
CA LYS A 26 -10.96 21.08 -0.59
C LYS A 26 -11.31 19.80 -1.34
N GLU A 27 -11.66 19.88 -2.62
CA GLU A 27 -11.92 18.70 -3.45
C GLU A 27 -10.67 17.82 -3.59
N ARG A 28 -9.51 18.43 -3.88
CA ARG A 28 -8.24 17.71 -3.95
C ARG A 28 -7.92 16.97 -2.65
N GLU A 29 -8.13 17.60 -1.50
CA GLU A 29 -7.91 16.98 -0.18
C GLU A 29 -8.85 15.79 0.04
N LYS A 30 -10.13 15.92 -0.34
CA LYS A 30 -11.10 14.81 -0.29
C LYS A 30 -10.60 13.59 -1.08
N TYR A 31 -10.16 13.78 -2.31
CA TYR A 31 -9.64 12.68 -3.13
C TYR A 31 -8.32 12.11 -2.59
N ARG A 32 -7.42 12.97 -2.08
CA ARG A 32 -6.18 12.53 -1.43
C ARG A 32 -6.44 11.67 -0.19
N ARG A 33 -7.42 12.04 0.64
CA ARG A 33 -7.83 11.23 1.78
C ARG A 33 -8.29 9.84 1.34
N MET A 34 -9.19 9.78 0.37
CA MET A 34 -9.68 8.51 -0.18
C MET A 34 -8.57 7.64 -0.76
N TYR A 35 -7.57 8.25 -1.43
CA TYR A 35 -6.41 7.52 -1.93
C TYR A 35 -5.58 6.91 -0.79
N ILE A 36 -5.24 7.70 0.23
CA ILE A 36 -4.43 7.25 1.36
C ILE A 36 -5.14 6.15 2.15
N ASP A 37 -6.45 6.25 2.37
CA ASP A 37 -7.17 5.24 3.14
C ASP A 37 -7.18 3.88 2.43
N LYS A 38 -7.42 3.88 1.11
CA LYS A 38 -7.33 2.67 0.29
C LYS A 38 -5.91 2.13 0.18
N PHE A 39 -4.90 3.01 0.12
CA PHE A 39 -3.50 2.60 0.12
C PHE A 39 -3.13 1.92 1.44
N LYS A 40 -3.56 2.46 2.58
CA LYS A 40 -3.36 1.83 3.90
C LYS A 40 -4.01 0.47 4.00
N GLU A 41 -5.22 0.31 3.47
CA GLU A 41 -5.92 -0.98 3.42
C GLU A 41 -5.12 -2.01 2.62
N SER A 42 -4.62 -1.64 1.44
CA SER A 42 -3.76 -2.51 0.63
C SER A 42 -2.47 -2.90 1.35
N VAL A 43 -1.80 -1.94 2.02
CA VAL A 43 -0.58 -2.22 2.79
C VAL A 43 -0.86 -3.17 3.95
N ARG A 44 -1.99 -2.99 4.67
CA ARG A 44 -2.38 -3.94 5.73
C ARG A 44 -2.62 -5.34 5.18
N GLY A 45 -3.35 -5.47 4.06
CA GLY A 45 -3.53 -6.77 3.42
C GLY A 45 -2.21 -7.45 3.03
N HIS A 46 -1.22 -6.67 2.58
CA HIS A 46 0.12 -7.21 2.34
C HIS A 46 0.78 -7.68 3.63
N LEU A 47 0.72 -6.90 4.71
CA LEU A 47 1.28 -7.30 6.02
C LEU A 47 0.62 -8.58 6.56
N ASP A 48 -0.71 -8.70 6.43
CA ASP A 48 -1.46 -9.88 6.86
C ASP A 48 -1.09 -11.13 6.04
N SER A 49 -0.59 -10.96 4.81
CA SER A 49 -0.11 -12.05 3.96
C SER A 49 1.33 -12.50 4.25
N ILE A 50 2.10 -11.71 5.01
CA ILE A 50 3.48 -12.05 5.35
C ILE A 50 3.46 -13.24 6.31
N LYS A 51 4.08 -14.35 5.88
CA LYS A 51 4.30 -15.52 6.72
C LYS A 51 5.65 -15.39 7.43
N VAL A 52 5.63 -15.53 8.75
CA VAL A 52 6.85 -15.67 9.56
C VAL A 52 7.20 -17.15 9.62
N ILE A 53 8.38 -17.50 9.10
CA ILE A 53 8.93 -18.86 9.16
C ILE A 53 10.09 -18.90 10.15
N ARG A 54 10.22 -20.01 10.88
CA ARG A 54 11.44 -20.29 11.66
C ARG A 54 12.48 -20.89 10.73
N VAL A 55 13.74 -20.55 10.93
CA VAL A 55 14.86 -21.09 10.16
C VAL A 55 15.97 -21.61 11.08
N ASP A 56 16.72 -22.60 10.60
CA ASP A 56 17.96 -23.05 11.25
C ASP A 56 19.15 -22.09 10.98
N ASP A 57 20.34 -22.43 11.48
CA ASP A 57 21.56 -21.63 11.31
C ASP A 57 22.00 -21.50 9.84
N ASP A 58 21.59 -22.45 8.99
CA ASP A 58 21.87 -22.48 7.55
C ASP A 58 20.78 -21.77 6.72
N GLY A 59 19.70 -21.31 7.36
CA GLY A 59 18.60 -20.58 6.73
C GLY A 59 17.46 -21.44 6.17
N ASN A 60 17.42 -22.74 6.47
CA ASN A 60 16.36 -23.64 6.00
C ASN A 60 15.10 -23.51 6.88
N PRO A 61 13.88 -23.49 6.30
CA PRO A 61 12.65 -23.47 7.10
C PRO A 61 12.50 -24.71 8.00
N ILE A 62 12.17 -24.50 9.27
CA ILE A 62 11.98 -25.57 10.26
C ILE A 62 10.59 -25.55 10.90
N ASP A 63 10.10 -26.72 11.31
CA ASP A 63 8.84 -26.89 12.05
C ASP A 63 8.98 -26.56 13.55
N GLU A 64 7.94 -26.82 14.36
CA GLU A 64 7.97 -26.56 15.80
C GLU A 64 8.95 -27.46 16.58
N GLU A 65 9.28 -28.62 16.03
CA GLU A 65 10.18 -29.61 16.62
C GLU A 65 11.64 -29.43 16.14
N GLY A 66 11.87 -28.51 15.19
CA GLY A 66 13.19 -28.19 14.65
C GLY A 66 13.59 -29.02 13.44
N ASN A 67 12.66 -29.77 12.83
CA ASN A 67 12.94 -30.52 11.61
C ASN A 67 12.77 -29.62 10.38
N ILE A 68 13.64 -29.83 9.38
CA ILE A 68 13.56 -29.12 8.11
C ILE A 68 12.24 -29.45 7.41
N ILE A 69 11.47 -28.42 7.06
CA ILE A 69 10.24 -28.57 6.29
C ILE A 69 10.65 -28.81 4.83
N PRO A 70 10.32 -29.96 4.23
CA PRO A 70 10.59 -30.18 2.81
C PRO A 70 9.82 -29.16 1.99
N ASP A 71 10.51 -28.54 1.03
CA ASP A 71 9.93 -27.54 0.12
C ASP A 71 8.64 -28.09 -0.51
N GLN A 72 7.51 -27.44 -0.21
CA GLN A 72 6.25 -27.72 -0.89
C GLN A 72 6.32 -27.04 -2.26
N ALA A 73 7.00 -27.71 -3.19
CA ALA A 73 7.02 -27.34 -4.61
C ALA A 73 5.61 -27.36 -5.23
#